data_AF-A0A1Z5JYY9-F1
#
_entry.id   AF-A0A1Z5JYY9-F1
#
_cell.length_a   1.000
_cell.length_b   1.000
_cell.length_c   1.000
_cell.angle_alpha   90.00
_cell.angle_beta   90.00
_cell.angle_gamma   90.00
#
_symmetry.space_group_name_H-M   'P 1'
#
loop_
_entity.id
_entity.type
_entity.pdbx_description
1 polymer ?
#
loop_
_entity_poly.entity_id
_entity_poly.type
_entity_poly.pdbx_seq_one_letter_code
_entity_poly.pdbx_strand_id
1 'polypeptide(L)'
;MMATENTQESNTNGHSKDSNQTQEPEVFVDAISDNQKVCTTFPVCCLKEGLAVKRSAADVDSWIALALTLDGRDKVTKVFQYLARLLSWWLAGNPSAERFKALKETLTTCRKAFRLGRSIIEFRKIQELQVPRAIGVSLRQTVERVEFNHENKDSDSRRTLKEMIASTGSTKGKSVLFDRVFRPLALAICSLLGSEEGNKSFSSPLWKTLGTALKTAGLLGFWAGDNVSFLSSCGFLDDLRTDKVARQNRRNETSTAFSKFANRSYFFGALAGLYVNLKVYLEYRANNLRKVRNKVDDEGESKGQASQAWETTKAKEFILFLALVKSCADVLVFSNNPGIDLWIKLKGKKLHEGIHCVGGLVSASTVLYNNFPNK
;
A
#
# COMPACT_ATOMS: atom_id res chain seq x y z
N MET A 1 35.41 -50.84 -43.14
CA MET A 1 35.62 -49.63 -42.32
C MET A 1 35.07 -48.46 -43.12
N MET A 2 33.75 -48.31 -43.33
CA MET A 2 32.69 -47.93 -42.36
C MET A 2 33.14 -46.74 -41.49
N ALA A 3 32.86 -45.49 -41.85
CA ALA A 3 31.56 -44.77 -41.89
C ALA A 3 30.98 -44.55 -40.50
N THR A 4 30.81 -43.27 -40.11
CA THR A 4 29.50 -42.67 -39.79
C THR A 4 29.63 -41.16 -39.54
N GLU A 5 28.94 -40.40 -40.38
CA GLU A 5 28.33 -39.12 -40.04
C GLU A 5 27.36 -39.32 -38.87
N ASN A 6 27.24 -38.33 -37.99
CA ASN A 6 26.09 -38.23 -37.11
C ASN A 6 25.56 -36.79 -37.07
N THR A 7 24.43 -36.66 -37.74
CA THR A 7 23.38 -35.66 -37.64
C THR A 7 22.98 -35.41 -36.19
N GLN A 8 22.83 -34.15 -35.81
CA GLN A 8 22.09 -33.77 -34.61
C GLN A 8 21.09 -32.66 -34.96
N GLU A 9 19.91 -33.07 -35.42
CA GLU A 9 18.67 -32.33 -35.23
C GLU A 9 18.21 -32.53 -33.78
N SER A 10 17.77 -31.46 -33.10
CA SER A 10 16.47 -31.41 -32.41
C SER A 10 16.38 -30.30 -31.35
N ASN A 11 15.17 -29.76 -31.28
CA ASN A 11 14.52 -29.13 -30.13
C ASN A 11 14.81 -27.65 -29.85
N THR A 12 14.21 -26.83 -30.71
CA THR A 12 13.54 -25.58 -30.32
C THR A 12 12.45 -25.85 -29.29
N ASN A 13 12.79 -25.79 -27.99
CA ASN A 13 11.80 -25.64 -26.93
C ASN A 13 11.56 -24.15 -26.68
N GLY A 14 10.44 -23.67 -27.22
CA GLY A 14 9.87 -22.36 -26.90
C GLY A 14 9.44 -22.31 -25.44
N HIS A 15 10.32 -21.80 -24.59
CA HIS A 15 9.98 -21.47 -23.21
C HIS A 15 9.33 -20.09 -23.20
N SER A 16 7.99 -20.07 -23.13
CA SER A 16 7.21 -18.87 -22.81
C SER A 16 7.64 -18.35 -21.43
N LYS A 17 8.47 -17.31 -21.42
CA LYS A 17 8.79 -16.52 -20.23
C LYS A 17 7.63 -15.56 -19.93
N ASP A 18 6.51 -16.10 -19.45
CA ASP A 18 5.53 -15.30 -18.72
C ASP A 18 5.98 -15.17 -17.26
N SER A 19 7.01 -14.34 -17.06
CA SER A 19 7.42 -13.86 -15.74
C SER A 19 7.39 -12.34 -15.74
N ASN A 20 6.18 -11.78 -15.76
CA ASN A 20 5.96 -10.39 -15.35
C ASN A 20 6.04 -10.32 -13.81
N GLN A 21 7.24 -10.55 -13.30
CA GLN A 21 7.66 -10.11 -11.98
C GLN A 21 8.12 -8.68 -12.19
N THR A 22 7.35 -7.72 -11.67
CA THR A 22 7.77 -6.33 -11.58
C THR A 22 9.06 -6.30 -10.77
N GLN A 23 10.21 -6.21 -11.45
CA GLN A 23 11.48 -5.88 -10.82
C GLN A 23 11.33 -4.48 -10.25
N GLU A 24 11.29 -4.39 -8.92
CA GLU A 24 11.72 -3.15 -8.28
C GLU A 24 13.20 -2.93 -8.63
N PRO A 25 13.64 -1.69 -8.89
CA PRO A 25 15.03 -1.43 -9.24
C PRO A 25 15.95 -1.83 -8.09
N GLU A 26 16.64 -2.96 -8.24
CA GLU A 26 17.83 -3.33 -7.45
C GLU A 26 18.96 -2.36 -7.79
N VAL A 27 18.91 -1.17 -7.20
CA VAL A 27 20.01 -0.19 -7.24
C VAL A 27 20.20 0.32 -5.83
N PHE A 28 20.77 -0.48 -4.91
CA PHE A 28 21.54 0.04 -3.76
C PHE A 28 22.20 -1.00 -2.82
N VAL A 29 22.33 -2.28 -3.16
CA VAL A 29 22.76 -3.28 -2.16
C VAL A 29 24.30 -3.51 -2.13
N ASP A 30 25.03 -3.22 -3.20
CA ASP A 30 26.46 -3.60 -3.30
C ASP A 30 27.46 -2.61 -2.66
N ALA A 31 27.02 -1.52 -2.03
CA ALA A 31 27.93 -0.50 -1.50
C ALA A 31 28.33 -0.68 -0.02
N ILE A 32 27.99 -1.78 0.65
CA ILE A 32 28.14 -1.91 2.12
C ILE A 32 29.07 -3.08 2.55
N SER A 33 29.63 -3.90 1.66
CA SER A 33 30.33 -5.11 2.14
C SER A 33 31.76 -4.91 2.67
N ASP A 34 32.50 -3.87 2.27
CA ASP A 34 33.95 -3.87 2.53
C ASP A 34 34.42 -2.68 3.37
N ASN A 35 34.97 -3.02 4.55
CA ASN A 35 35.64 -2.18 5.57
C ASN A 35 34.77 -1.48 6.63
N GLN A 36 34.34 -2.24 7.64
CA GLN A 36 33.87 -1.67 8.91
C GLN A 36 34.89 -1.88 10.04
N LYS A 37 35.94 -1.04 10.04
CA LYS A 37 36.70 -0.74 11.25
C LYS A 37 35.82 0.19 12.09
N VAL A 38 35.22 -0.32 13.15
CA VAL A 38 34.25 0.42 14.00
C VAL A 38 34.93 1.65 14.59
N CYS A 39 34.65 2.81 13.99
CA CYS A 39 35.17 4.10 14.40
C CYS A 39 34.41 4.57 15.64
N THR A 40 35.10 4.74 16.77
CA THR A 40 34.51 5.13 18.07
C THR A 40 33.98 6.58 18.10
N THR A 41 34.15 7.35 17.03
CA THR A 41 33.57 8.71 16.81
C THR A 41 32.28 8.67 15.98
N PHE A 42 31.41 7.70 16.26
CA PHE A 42 30.18 7.35 15.52
C PHE A 42 29.16 8.50 15.31
N PRO A 43 29.23 9.62 16.06
CA PRO A 43 28.53 10.87 15.80
C PRO A 43 28.50 11.40 14.37
N VAL A 44 29.73 11.76 13.97
CA VAL A 44 29.99 12.88 13.07
C VAL A 44 30.41 12.38 11.71
N CYS A 45 31.11 11.24 11.65
CA CYS A 45 31.46 10.58 10.39
C CYS A 45 30.21 10.15 9.62
N CYS A 46 29.23 9.51 10.27
CA CYS A 46 27.96 9.13 9.62
C CYS A 46 27.17 10.34 9.10
N LEU A 47 27.24 11.47 9.80
CA LEU A 47 26.56 12.70 9.37
C LEU A 47 27.27 13.35 8.18
N LYS A 48 28.62 13.36 8.20
CA LYS A 48 29.45 13.91 7.12
C LYS A 48 29.37 13.06 5.85
N GLU A 49 29.46 11.74 5.94
CA GLU A 49 29.25 10.82 4.80
C GLU A 49 27.82 10.91 4.28
N GLY A 50 26.83 10.93 5.18
CA GLY A 50 25.43 11.10 4.81
C GLY A 50 25.11 12.46 4.17
N LEU A 51 25.88 13.50 4.46
CA LEU A 51 25.77 14.82 3.80
C LEU A 51 26.57 14.89 2.50
N ALA A 52 27.74 14.23 2.43
CA ALA A 52 28.59 14.22 1.24
C ALA A 52 27.96 13.44 0.06
N VAL A 53 27.13 12.42 0.34
CA VAL A 53 26.41 11.66 -0.69
C VAL A 53 25.17 12.41 -1.22
N LYS A 54 24.69 13.45 -0.51
CA LYS A 54 23.49 14.18 -0.91
C LYS A 54 23.82 15.30 -1.91
N ARG A 55 23.31 15.16 -3.14
CA ARG A 55 23.56 16.11 -4.23
C ARG A 55 23.10 17.53 -3.90
N SER A 56 21.96 17.70 -3.22
CA SER A 56 21.47 19.01 -2.73
C SER A 56 20.28 18.85 -1.77
N ALA A 57 20.16 19.74 -0.79
CA ALA A 57 18.95 19.84 0.05
C ALA A 57 17.72 20.37 -0.73
N ALA A 58 17.89 20.86 -1.95
CA ALA A 58 16.79 21.29 -2.82
C ALA A 58 16.26 20.17 -3.72
N ASP A 59 16.97 19.05 -3.83
CA ASP A 59 16.61 17.95 -4.71
C ASP A 59 15.62 16.99 -4.04
N VAL A 60 14.50 16.73 -4.71
CA VAL A 60 13.41 15.88 -4.21
C VAL A 60 13.89 14.43 -4.01
N ASP A 61 14.79 13.94 -4.86
CA ASP A 61 15.31 12.57 -4.73
C ASP A 61 16.16 12.41 -3.46
N SER A 62 16.95 13.43 -3.13
CA SER A 62 17.72 13.49 -1.88
C SER A 62 16.81 13.48 -0.63
N TRP A 63 15.65 14.13 -0.70
CA TRP A 63 14.64 14.09 0.37
C TRP A 63 13.98 12.71 0.51
N ILE A 64 13.65 12.06 -0.61
CA ILE A 64 13.06 10.72 -0.62
C ILE A 64 14.04 9.72 -0.01
N ALA A 65 15.31 9.74 -0.43
CA ALA A 65 16.34 8.88 0.14
C ALA A 65 16.49 9.09 1.65
N LEU A 66 16.54 10.35 2.12
CA LEU A 66 16.56 10.64 3.55
C LEU A 66 15.33 10.08 4.28
N ALA A 67 14.12 10.34 3.78
CA ALA A 67 12.89 9.87 4.42
C ALA A 67 12.80 8.33 4.46
N LEU A 68 13.37 7.63 3.48
CA LEU A 68 13.49 6.16 3.48
C LEU A 68 14.47 5.65 4.56
N THR A 69 15.61 6.31 4.78
CA THR A 69 16.55 5.94 5.86
C THR A 69 15.94 6.06 7.25
N LEU A 70 14.93 6.91 7.42
CA LEU A 70 14.20 7.10 8.67
C LEU A 70 13.05 6.09 8.85
N ASP A 71 12.69 5.30 7.84
CA ASP A 71 11.54 4.38 7.93
C ASP A 71 11.73 3.27 8.94
N GLY A 72 12.88 2.60 8.91
CA GLY A 72 13.21 1.57 9.91
C GLY A 72 13.11 2.12 11.34
N ARG A 73 13.59 3.35 11.56
CA ARG A 73 13.51 4.04 12.86
C ARG A 73 12.06 4.29 13.28
N ASP A 74 11.21 4.86 12.41
CA ASP A 74 9.77 5.04 12.69
C ASP A 74 9.07 3.73 13.04
N LYS A 75 9.39 2.61 12.38
CA LYS A 75 8.78 1.30 12.69
C LYS A 75 9.20 0.79 14.05
N VAL A 76 10.48 0.83 14.39
CA VAL A 76 10.98 0.39 15.70
C VAL A 76 10.40 1.26 16.81
N THR A 77 10.41 2.59 16.63
CA THR A 77 9.80 3.52 17.58
C THR A 77 8.29 3.30 17.72
N LYS A 78 7.58 2.85 16.66
CA LYS A 78 6.16 2.45 16.74
C LYS A 78 5.95 1.32 17.74
N VAL A 79 6.79 0.30 17.70
CA VAL A 79 6.69 -0.85 18.62
C VAL A 79 6.87 -0.39 20.06
N PHE A 80 7.95 0.35 20.34
CA PHE A 80 8.19 0.88 21.69
C PHE A 80 7.07 1.81 22.17
N GLN A 81 6.50 2.62 21.27
CA GLN A 81 5.37 3.49 21.61
C GLN A 81 4.16 2.66 22.07
N TYR A 82 3.81 1.59 21.35
CA TYR A 82 2.68 0.75 21.73
C TYR A 82 2.98 -0.12 22.96
N LEU A 83 4.22 -0.57 23.16
CA LEU A 83 4.63 -1.25 24.40
C LEU A 83 4.53 -0.31 25.60
N ALA A 84 5.04 0.92 25.51
CA ALA A 84 4.90 1.92 26.55
C ALA A 84 3.42 2.24 26.84
N ARG A 85 2.59 2.33 25.80
CA ARG A 85 1.15 2.52 25.96
C ARG A 85 0.48 1.35 26.68
N LEU A 86 0.84 0.11 26.32
CA LEU A 86 0.31 -1.10 26.95
C LEU A 86 0.73 -1.18 28.42
N LEU A 87 2.01 -0.92 28.74
CA LEU A 87 2.53 -0.94 30.09
C LEU A 87 1.91 0.16 30.97
N SER A 88 1.71 1.35 30.40
CA SER A 88 1.01 2.44 31.11
C SER A 88 -0.43 2.06 31.47
N TRP A 89 -1.14 1.37 30.55
CA TRP A 89 -2.48 0.86 30.81
C TRP A 89 -2.49 -0.30 31.82
N TRP A 90 -1.56 -1.25 31.69
CA TRP A 90 -1.46 -2.42 32.58
C TRP A 90 -1.11 -2.03 34.02
N LEU A 91 -0.23 -1.06 34.19
CA LEU A 91 0.23 -0.57 35.49
C LEU A 91 -0.64 0.58 36.02
N ALA A 92 -1.86 0.77 35.52
CA ALA A 92 -2.75 1.83 35.98
C ALA A 92 -2.91 1.78 37.52
N GLY A 93 -2.62 2.91 38.18
CA GLY A 93 -2.57 3.01 39.64
C GLY A 93 -1.16 2.93 40.25
N ASN A 94 -0.14 2.54 39.48
CA ASN A 94 1.26 2.59 39.89
C ASN A 94 1.93 3.90 39.40
N PRO A 95 2.83 4.53 40.18
CA PRO A 95 3.60 5.71 39.73
C PRO A 95 4.39 5.48 38.42
N SER A 96 4.76 4.24 38.11
CA SER A 96 5.44 3.86 36.86
C SER A 96 4.56 4.06 35.63
N ALA A 97 3.23 4.06 35.75
CA ALA A 97 2.32 4.28 34.63
C ALA A 97 2.52 5.66 33.98
N GLU A 98 2.79 6.70 34.78
CA GLU A 98 3.05 8.05 34.26
C GLU A 98 4.40 8.13 33.54
N ARG A 99 5.42 7.38 33.99
CA ARG A 99 6.71 7.28 33.27
C ARG A 99 6.52 6.68 31.87
N PHE A 100 5.76 5.60 31.76
CA PHE A 100 5.47 4.97 30.47
C PHE A 100 4.58 5.84 29.57
N LYS A 101 3.68 6.64 30.16
CA LYS A 101 2.87 7.62 29.43
C LYS A 101 3.72 8.74 28.85
N ALA A 102 4.63 9.32 29.63
CA ALA A 102 5.59 10.32 29.16
C ALA A 102 6.52 9.76 28.05
N LEU A 103 6.97 8.51 28.21
CA LEU A 103 7.74 7.81 27.18
C LEU A 103 6.93 7.66 25.88
N LYS A 104 5.68 7.21 25.96
CA LYS A 104 4.78 7.13 24.80
C LYS A 104 4.63 8.47 24.09
N GLU A 105 4.44 9.56 24.82
CA GLU A 105 4.29 10.90 24.25
C GLU A 105 5.57 11.35 23.52
N THR A 106 6.73 11.14 24.15
CA THR A 106 8.04 11.42 23.55
C THR A 106 8.25 10.62 22.27
N LEU A 107 8.00 9.31 22.32
CA LEU A 107 8.10 8.42 21.14
C LEU A 107 7.12 8.83 20.03
N THR A 108 5.93 9.32 20.38
CA THR A 108 4.95 9.83 19.41
C THR A 108 5.53 11.02 18.65
N THR A 109 6.13 11.98 19.37
CA THR A 109 6.78 13.16 18.77
C THR A 109 7.97 12.77 17.90
N CYS A 110 8.85 11.88 18.37
CA CYS A 110 9.98 11.38 17.59
C CYS A 110 9.51 10.76 16.25
N ARG A 111 8.44 9.96 16.29
CA ARG A 111 7.89 9.34 15.07
C ARG A 111 7.36 10.37 14.07
N LYS A 112 6.70 11.43 14.53
CA LYS A 112 6.25 12.51 13.65
C LYS A 112 7.43 13.14 12.92
N ALA A 113 8.52 13.40 13.64
CA ALA A 113 9.75 13.91 13.04
C ALA A 113 10.33 12.94 11.97
N PHE A 114 10.35 11.63 12.25
CA PHE A 114 10.85 10.63 11.30
C PHE A 114 10.02 10.48 10.01
N ARG A 115 8.79 11.00 9.99
CA ARG A 115 7.90 10.93 8.81
C ARG A 115 7.87 12.21 8.01
N LEU A 116 8.56 13.25 8.46
CA LEU A 116 8.61 14.51 7.73
C LEU A 116 9.07 14.25 6.30
N GLY A 117 8.30 14.76 5.33
CA GLY A 117 8.57 14.54 3.90
C GLY A 117 7.93 13.29 3.28
N ARG A 118 7.32 12.37 4.04
CA ARG A 118 6.67 11.17 3.47
C ARG A 118 5.51 11.45 2.53
N SER A 119 4.83 12.58 2.69
CA SER A 119 3.80 13.00 1.75
C SER A 119 4.33 13.13 0.32
N ILE A 120 5.59 13.52 0.15
CA ILE A 120 6.22 13.64 -1.18
C ILE A 120 6.39 12.25 -1.83
N ILE A 121 6.80 11.25 -1.04
CA ILE A 121 6.92 9.86 -1.50
C ILE A 121 5.57 9.33 -1.98
N GLU A 122 4.51 9.50 -1.17
CA GLU A 122 3.18 9.01 -1.55
C GLU A 122 2.59 9.77 -2.74
N PHE A 123 2.90 11.07 -2.88
CA PHE A 123 2.49 11.85 -4.05
C PHE A 123 3.09 11.29 -5.34
N ARG A 124 4.40 10.99 -5.35
CA ARG A 124 5.04 10.35 -6.52
C ARG A 124 4.44 8.99 -6.85
N LYS A 125 4.18 8.15 -5.85
CA LYS A 125 3.50 6.87 -6.06
C LYS A 125 2.13 7.05 -6.73
N ILE A 126 1.36 8.09 -6.38
CA ILE A 126 0.08 8.36 -7.05
C ILE A 126 0.28 8.72 -8.52
N GLN A 127 1.31 9.52 -8.83
CA GLN A 127 1.66 9.85 -10.22
C GLN A 127 2.05 8.59 -11.02
N GLU A 128 2.80 7.68 -10.39
CA GLU A 128 3.26 6.41 -11.00
C GLU A 128 2.14 5.38 -11.20
N LEU A 129 1.07 5.42 -10.39
CA LEU A 129 -0.03 4.46 -10.50
C LEU A 129 -0.84 4.58 -11.80
N GLN A 130 -0.61 5.65 -12.59
CA GLN A 130 -1.27 5.89 -13.89
C GLN A 130 -2.79 5.62 -13.86
N VAL A 131 -3.44 6.00 -12.76
CA VAL A 131 -4.87 5.74 -12.52
C VAL A 131 -5.75 6.23 -13.69
N PRO A 132 -5.51 7.45 -14.24
CA PRO A 132 -6.20 7.90 -15.45
C PRO A 132 -6.12 6.88 -16.59
N ARG A 133 -4.92 6.39 -16.93
CA ARG A 133 -4.70 5.40 -17.99
C ARG A 133 -5.42 4.08 -17.69
N ALA A 134 -5.35 3.58 -16.47
CA ALA A 134 -6.01 2.33 -16.08
C ALA A 134 -7.54 2.41 -16.21
N ILE A 135 -8.13 3.56 -15.85
CA ILE A 135 -9.56 3.84 -16.04
C ILE A 135 -9.90 3.88 -17.53
N GLY A 136 -9.10 4.60 -18.33
CA GLY A 136 -9.27 4.67 -19.79
C GLY A 136 -9.25 3.30 -20.46
N VAL A 137 -8.23 2.47 -20.19
CA VAL A 137 -8.13 1.11 -20.74
C VAL A 137 -9.32 0.24 -20.33
N SER A 138 -9.77 0.34 -19.08
CA SER A 138 -10.89 -0.49 -18.59
C SER A 138 -12.23 -0.05 -19.17
N LEU A 139 -12.44 1.27 -19.33
CA LEU A 139 -13.61 1.82 -20.02
C LEU A 139 -13.61 1.37 -21.49
N ARG A 140 -12.48 1.47 -22.17
CA ARG A 140 -12.31 1.01 -23.56
C ARG A 140 -12.63 -0.47 -23.72
N GLN A 141 -12.06 -1.34 -22.88
CA GLN A 141 -12.35 -2.78 -22.89
C GLN A 141 -13.83 -3.09 -22.61
N THR A 142 -14.48 -2.31 -21.76
CA THR A 142 -15.92 -2.47 -21.47
C THR A 142 -16.77 -2.08 -22.68
N VAL A 143 -16.37 -1.04 -23.41
CA VAL A 143 -17.03 -0.60 -24.65
C VAL A 143 -16.79 -1.60 -25.79
N GLU A 144 -15.56 -2.06 -26.00
CA GLU A 144 -15.19 -2.99 -27.09
C GLU A 144 -15.75 -4.41 -26.89
N ARG A 145 -15.81 -4.93 -25.65
CA ARG A 145 -16.45 -6.24 -25.38
C ARG A 145 -17.94 -6.28 -25.75
N VAL A 146 -18.60 -5.13 -25.78
CA VAL A 146 -20.00 -5.03 -26.23
C VAL A 146 -20.11 -5.25 -27.75
N GLU A 147 -19.05 -5.00 -28.53
CA GLU A 147 -19.04 -5.20 -29.98
C GLU A 147 -18.91 -6.67 -30.37
N PHE A 148 -17.95 -7.40 -29.78
CA PHE A 148 -17.68 -8.80 -30.15
C PHE A 148 -18.88 -9.73 -29.89
N ASN A 149 -19.68 -9.44 -28.87
CA ASN A 149 -20.89 -10.21 -28.56
C ASN A 149 -22.07 -9.87 -29.49
N HIS A 150 -22.00 -8.80 -30.29
CA HIS A 150 -23.06 -8.46 -31.25
C HIS A 150 -22.94 -9.26 -32.55
N GLU A 151 -21.75 -9.75 -32.89
CA GLU A 151 -21.51 -10.54 -34.11
C GLU A 151 -21.72 -12.06 -33.90
N ASN A 152 -21.48 -12.58 -32.70
CA ASN A 152 -21.72 -14.00 -32.36
C ASN A 152 -23.07 -14.19 -31.65
N LYS A 153 -24.17 -14.26 -32.43
CA LYS A 153 -25.54 -14.38 -31.89
C LYS A 153 -25.96 -15.79 -31.45
N ASP A 154 -25.12 -16.81 -31.62
CA ASP A 154 -25.56 -18.22 -31.56
C ASP A 154 -25.01 -19.10 -30.43
N SER A 155 -24.32 -18.58 -29.40
CA SER A 155 -23.89 -19.46 -28.30
C SER A 155 -23.91 -18.83 -26.90
N ASP A 156 -25.02 -19.10 -26.21
CA ASP A 156 -25.15 -19.51 -24.81
C ASP A 156 -24.49 -18.70 -23.66
N SER A 157 -25.38 -18.14 -22.83
CA SER A 157 -25.28 -18.03 -21.36
C SER A 157 -24.16 -17.22 -20.71
N ARG A 158 -23.96 -15.96 -21.11
CA ARG A 158 -23.54 -14.89 -20.17
C ARG A 158 -24.34 -13.62 -20.37
N ARG A 159 -25.23 -13.30 -19.42
CA ARG A 159 -26.03 -12.06 -19.43
C ARG A 159 -25.11 -10.84 -19.53
N THR A 160 -25.09 -10.20 -20.70
CA THR A 160 -24.28 -9.01 -20.95
C THR A 160 -24.84 -7.81 -20.17
N LEU A 161 -24.01 -6.77 -19.95
CA LEU A 161 -24.46 -5.52 -19.31
C LEU A 161 -25.71 -4.93 -20.00
N LYS A 162 -25.83 -5.14 -21.33
CA LYS A 162 -27.03 -4.82 -22.12
C LYS A 162 -28.28 -5.55 -21.62
N GLU A 163 -28.20 -6.82 -21.24
CA GLU A 163 -29.33 -7.58 -20.68
C GLU A 163 -29.68 -7.16 -19.25
N MET A 164 -28.69 -6.79 -18.43
CA MET A 164 -28.94 -6.22 -17.10
C MET A 164 -29.61 -4.84 -17.17
N ILE A 165 -29.28 -4.03 -18.18
CA ILE A 165 -29.90 -2.72 -18.42
C ILE A 165 -31.27 -2.87 -19.10
N ALA A 166 -31.43 -3.88 -19.96
CA ALA A 166 -32.68 -4.21 -20.66
C ALA A 166 -33.74 -4.79 -19.71
N SER A 167 -33.34 -5.49 -18.65
CA SER A 167 -34.29 -5.99 -17.63
C SER A 167 -34.93 -4.88 -16.79
N THR A 168 -34.39 -3.65 -16.83
CA THR A 168 -34.92 -2.48 -16.09
C THR A 168 -35.91 -1.62 -16.91
N GLY A 169 -36.60 -2.21 -17.90
CA GLY A 169 -37.69 -1.57 -18.65
C GLY A 169 -37.29 -0.86 -19.97
N SER A 170 -38.26 -0.84 -20.90
CA SER A 170 -38.29 -0.30 -22.28
C SER A 170 -36.96 -0.26 -23.05
N THR A 171 -36.81 -1.23 -23.95
CA THR A 171 -35.54 -1.64 -24.59
C THR A 171 -35.10 -0.81 -25.79
N LYS A 172 -36.01 -0.12 -26.50
CA LYS A 172 -35.65 0.59 -27.75
C LYS A 172 -34.94 1.93 -27.52
N GLY A 173 -35.21 2.64 -26.41
CA GLY A 173 -34.58 3.95 -26.15
C GLY A 173 -33.17 3.87 -25.59
N LYS A 174 -32.85 2.82 -24.82
CA LYS A 174 -31.59 2.69 -24.08
C LYS A 174 -30.40 2.27 -24.96
N SER A 175 -30.62 1.47 -26.00
CA SER A 175 -29.54 1.13 -26.95
C SER A 175 -29.08 2.37 -27.72
N VAL A 176 -30.02 3.20 -28.17
CA VAL A 176 -29.71 4.46 -28.87
C VAL A 176 -28.94 5.43 -27.98
N LEU A 177 -29.32 5.56 -26.70
CA LEU A 177 -28.61 6.41 -25.74
C LEU A 177 -27.17 5.92 -25.50
N PHE A 178 -26.98 4.61 -25.36
CA PHE A 178 -25.66 4.03 -25.16
C PHE A 178 -24.75 4.26 -26.38
N ASP A 179 -25.25 3.94 -27.59
CA ASP A 179 -24.46 4.02 -28.81
C ASP A 179 -24.19 5.46 -29.25
N ARG A 180 -25.16 6.38 -29.08
CA ARG A 180 -25.02 7.78 -29.52
C ARG A 180 -24.40 8.72 -28.50
N VAL A 181 -24.51 8.44 -27.19
CA VAL A 181 -24.06 9.37 -26.15
C VAL A 181 -22.95 8.75 -25.31
N PHE A 182 -23.21 7.60 -24.71
CA PHE A 182 -22.26 7.02 -23.75
C PHE A 182 -20.96 6.57 -24.43
N ARG A 183 -21.07 5.93 -25.61
CA ARG A 183 -19.91 5.44 -26.36
C ARG A 183 -18.95 6.56 -26.80
N PRO A 184 -19.37 7.60 -27.55
CA PRO A 184 -18.45 8.66 -27.96
C PRO A 184 -17.88 9.41 -26.75
N LEU A 185 -18.66 9.59 -25.67
CA LEU A 185 -18.16 10.17 -24.42
C LEU A 185 -17.08 9.29 -23.77
N ALA A 186 -17.31 7.98 -23.67
CA ALA A 186 -16.34 7.05 -23.13
C ALA A 186 -15.05 7.02 -23.96
N LEU A 187 -15.14 7.02 -25.29
CA LEU A 187 -13.98 7.08 -26.19
C LEU A 187 -13.24 8.41 -26.09
N ALA A 188 -13.95 9.54 -26.00
CA ALA A 188 -13.35 10.85 -25.78
C ALA A 188 -12.61 10.91 -24.43
N ILE A 189 -13.21 10.35 -23.37
CA ILE A 189 -12.54 10.20 -22.07
C ILE A 189 -11.29 9.31 -22.21
N CYS A 190 -11.35 8.19 -22.94
CA CYS A 190 -10.19 7.32 -23.15
C CYS A 190 -9.04 8.02 -23.89
N SER A 191 -9.35 8.85 -24.90
CA SER A 191 -8.37 9.66 -25.62
C SER A 191 -7.75 10.72 -24.71
N LEU A 192 -8.56 11.44 -23.92
CA LEU A 192 -8.07 12.41 -22.93
C LEU A 192 -7.17 11.79 -21.85
N LEU A 193 -7.41 10.52 -21.49
CA LEU A 193 -6.62 9.80 -20.49
C LEU A 193 -5.31 9.22 -21.07
N GLY A 194 -4.96 9.54 -22.32
CA GLY A 194 -3.69 9.15 -22.94
C GLY A 194 -3.59 7.65 -23.27
N SER A 195 -4.72 7.01 -23.56
CA SER A 195 -4.76 5.56 -23.82
C SER A 195 -4.29 5.15 -25.24
N GLU A 196 -3.69 6.05 -26.03
CA GLU A 196 -3.32 5.79 -27.43
C GLU A 196 -2.05 4.94 -27.60
N GLU A 197 -1.24 4.80 -26.55
CA GLU A 197 -0.06 3.94 -26.59
C GLU A 197 -0.44 2.45 -26.57
N GLY A 198 -0.30 1.83 -27.74
CA GLY A 198 -0.77 0.52 -28.17
C GLY A 198 -0.75 -0.64 -27.15
N ASN A 199 -1.79 -1.47 -27.25
CA ASN A 199 -2.03 -2.88 -26.84
C ASN A 199 -1.30 -3.53 -25.65
N LYS A 200 -0.50 -2.82 -24.85
CA LYS A 200 0.05 -3.35 -23.61
C LYS A 200 -1.09 -3.54 -22.63
N SER A 201 -1.55 -4.79 -22.51
CA SER A 201 -2.57 -5.18 -21.57
C SER A 201 -2.13 -4.76 -20.16
N PHE A 202 -3.02 -4.08 -19.44
CA PHE A 202 -2.75 -3.72 -18.06
C PHE A 202 -2.68 -5.02 -17.26
N SER A 203 -1.51 -5.35 -16.71
CA SER A 203 -1.28 -6.64 -16.03
C SER A 203 -2.11 -6.79 -14.74
N SER A 204 -2.57 -5.67 -14.17
CA SER A 204 -3.31 -5.63 -12.91
C SER A 204 -4.80 -5.36 -13.11
N PRO A 205 -5.70 -6.09 -12.41
CA PRO A 205 -7.13 -5.79 -12.43
C PRO A 205 -7.45 -4.35 -11.99
N LEU A 206 -8.40 -3.67 -12.65
CA LEU A 206 -8.78 -2.28 -12.35
C LEU A 206 -9.07 -2.03 -10.87
N TRP A 207 -9.82 -2.95 -10.23
CA TRP A 207 -10.18 -2.81 -8.82
C TRP A 207 -8.95 -2.73 -7.90
N LYS A 208 -7.86 -3.43 -8.27
CA LYS A 208 -6.62 -3.44 -7.51
C LYS A 208 -5.89 -2.12 -7.68
N THR A 209 -5.84 -1.59 -8.90
CA THR A 209 -5.25 -0.27 -9.19
C THR A 209 -6.01 0.84 -8.47
N LEU A 210 -7.35 0.87 -8.59
CA LEU A 210 -8.20 1.86 -7.91
C LEU A 210 -8.08 1.76 -6.39
N GLY A 211 -8.19 0.56 -5.83
CA GLY A 211 -8.07 0.35 -4.39
C GLY A 211 -6.69 0.74 -3.86
N THR A 212 -5.63 0.46 -4.63
CA THR A 212 -4.26 0.90 -4.29
C THR A 212 -4.14 2.42 -4.35
N ALA A 213 -4.69 3.07 -5.37
CA ALA A 213 -4.71 4.52 -5.47
C ALA A 213 -5.44 5.19 -4.30
N LEU A 214 -6.61 4.68 -3.92
CA LEU A 214 -7.36 5.19 -2.76
C LEU A 214 -6.59 5.00 -1.45
N LYS A 215 -5.94 3.84 -1.28
CA LYS A 215 -5.04 3.60 -0.14
C LYS A 215 -3.89 4.60 -0.11
N THR A 216 -3.20 4.80 -1.23
CA THR A 216 -2.08 5.75 -1.35
C THR A 216 -2.53 7.19 -1.12
N ALA A 217 -3.69 7.59 -1.64
CA ALA A 217 -4.27 8.91 -1.37
C ALA A 217 -4.60 9.12 0.11
N GLY A 218 -5.13 8.10 0.80
CA GLY A 218 -5.35 8.14 2.24
C GLY A 218 -4.04 8.30 3.03
N LEU A 219 -2.98 7.59 2.63
CA LEU A 219 -1.64 7.73 3.21
C LEU A 219 -1.02 9.11 2.94
N LEU A 220 -1.16 9.63 1.72
CA LEU A 220 -0.72 10.99 1.36
C LEU A 220 -1.38 12.03 2.28
N GLY A 221 -2.70 11.98 2.43
CA GLY A 221 -3.44 12.88 3.32
C GLY A 221 -3.03 12.74 4.78
N PHE A 222 -2.80 11.50 5.23
CA PHE A 222 -2.30 11.23 6.58
C PHE A 222 -0.94 11.91 6.83
N TRP A 223 0.04 11.67 5.96
CA TRP A 223 1.38 12.24 6.12
C TRP A 223 1.38 13.76 5.98
N ALA A 224 0.62 14.32 5.03
CA ALA A 224 0.50 15.76 4.87
C ALA A 224 -0.09 16.41 6.14
N GLY A 225 -1.16 15.85 6.68
CA GLY A 225 -1.77 16.33 7.92
C GLY A 225 -0.87 16.17 9.15
N ASP A 226 -0.17 15.02 9.29
CA ASP A 226 0.76 14.77 10.39
C ASP A 226 1.95 15.75 10.35
N ASN A 227 2.46 16.04 9.15
CA ASN A 227 3.55 17.01 8.93
C ASN A 227 3.12 18.43 9.31
N VAL A 228 1.95 18.89 8.87
CA VAL A 228 1.44 20.22 9.26
C VAL A 228 1.18 20.28 10.76
N SER A 229 0.56 19.24 11.34
CA SER A 229 0.33 19.16 12.79
C SER A 229 1.63 19.24 13.59
N PHE A 230 2.68 18.57 13.13
CA PHE A 230 4.01 18.61 13.75
C PHE A 230 4.66 19.99 13.63
N LEU A 231 4.73 20.57 12.42
CA LEU A 231 5.29 21.90 12.19
C LEU A 231 4.56 22.99 13.00
N SER A 232 3.23 22.94 13.04
CA SER A 232 2.43 23.81 13.90
C SER A 232 2.78 23.64 15.38
N SER A 233 2.93 22.40 15.87
CA SER A 233 3.22 22.16 17.29
C SER A 233 4.61 22.67 17.71
N CYS A 234 5.57 22.69 16.79
CA CYS A 234 6.91 23.23 17.03
C CYS A 234 6.99 24.76 16.91
N GLY A 235 5.91 25.45 16.53
CA GLY A 235 5.90 26.90 16.30
C GLY A 235 6.55 27.32 14.99
N PHE A 236 6.80 26.39 14.06
CA PHE A 236 7.39 26.71 12.75
C PHE A 236 6.48 27.61 11.91
N LEU A 237 5.17 27.52 12.11
CA LEU A 237 4.15 28.31 11.40
C LEU A 237 3.64 29.51 12.23
N ASP A 238 4.37 29.91 13.28
CA ASP A 238 3.96 31.01 14.14
C ASP A 238 4.15 32.37 13.46
N ASP A 239 3.15 33.24 13.62
CA ASP A 239 3.32 34.67 13.33
C ASP A 239 3.92 35.37 14.55
N LEU A 240 5.23 35.66 14.49
CA LEU A 240 5.97 36.28 15.58
C LEU A 240 5.50 37.69 15.94
N ARG A 241 4.64 38.32 15.12
CA ARG A 241 4.05 39.64 15.40
C ARG A 241 2.90 39.58 16.41
N THR A 242 2.35 38.38 16.65
CA THR A 242 1.21 38.18 17.55
C THR A 242 1.63 37.84 18.98
N ASP A 243 0.76 38.16 19.95
CA ASP A 243 1.00 37.84 21.36
C ASP A 243 1.28 36.34 21.59
N LYS A 244 2.10 36.02 22.60
CA LYS A 244 2.52 34.66 22.93
C LYS A 244 1.32 33.74 23.23
N VAL A 245 0.30 34.22 23.93
CA VAL A 245 -0.90 33.44 24.27
C VAL A 245 -1.70 33.14 23.00
N ALA A 246 -1.90 34.15 22.15
CA ALA A 246 -2.60 33.99 20.87
C ALA A 246 -1.89 32.97 19.96
N ARG A 247 -0.55 33.03 19.87
CA ARG A 247 0.25 32.03 19.13
C ARG A 247 0.03 30.62 19.65
N GLN A 248 0.13 30.42 20.96
CA GLN A 248 -0.02 29.10 21.56
C GLN A 248 -1.42 28.51 21.30
N ASN A 249 -2.47 29.34 21.41
CA ASN A 249 -3.85 28.91 21.11
C ASN A 249 -3.98 28.49 19.64
N ARG A 250 -3.49 29.32 18.71
CA ARG A 250 -3.50 29.01 17.27
C ARG A 250 -2.72 27.73 16.95
N ARG A 251 -1.57 27.49 17.58
CA ARG A 251 -0.81 26.24 17.43
C ARG A 251 -1.62 25.03 17.87
N ASN A 252 -2.24 25.11 19.05
CA ASN A 252 -3.03 24.02 19.61
C ASN A 252 -4.23 23.69 18.72
N GLU A 253 -4.95 24.71 18.24
CA GLU A 253 -6.08 24.56 17.32
C GLU A 253 -5.66 23.95 15.99
N THR A 254 -4.65 24.55 15.34
CA THR A 254 -4.16 24.10 14.03
C THR A 254 -3.61 22.68 14.12
N SER A 255 -2.76 22.39 15.12
CA SER A 255 -2.21 21.05 15.32
C SER A 255 -3.30 20.01 15.59
N THR A 256 -4.32 20.36 16.37
CA THR A 256 -5.46 19.46 16.64
C THR A 256 -6.31 19.23 15.39
N ALA A 257 -6.60 20.28 14.61
CA ALA A 257 -7.38 20.18 13.38
C ALA A 257 -6.69 19.28 12.36
N PHE A 258 -5.40 19.51 12.09
CA PHE A 258 -4.62 18.70 11.14
C PHE A 258 -4.37 17.28 11.65
N SER A 259 -4.23 17.06 12.96
CA SER A 259 -4.16 15.72 13.55
C SER A 259 -5.47 14.93 13.33
N LYS A 260 -6.64 15.58 13.50
CA LYS A 260 -7.94 14.97 13.18
C LYS A 260 -8.09 14.67 11.69
N PHE A 261 -7.66 15.59 10.82
CA PHE A 261 -7.64 15.36 9.36
C PHE A 261 -6.75 14.16 9.02
N ALA A 262 -5.54 14.11 9.54
CA ALA A 262 -4.60 13.02 9.32
C ALA A 262 -5.21 11.66 9.73
N ASN A 263 -5.82 11.58 10.92
CA ASN A 263 -6.50 10.36 11.39
C ASN A 263 -7.62 9.91 10.45
N ARG A 264 -8.41 10.85 9.92
CA ARG A 264 -9.50 10.56 8.97
C ARG A 264 -8.96 10.04 7.65
N SER A 265 -7.95 10.69 7.10
CA SER A 265 -7.30 10.26 5.85
C SER A 265 -6.66 8.88 5.99
N TYR A 266 -5.98 8.61 7.12
CA TYR A 266 -5.41 7.28 7.37
C TYR A 266 -6.50 6.22 7.48
N PHE A 267 -7.57 6.48 8.22
CA PHE A 267 -8.66 5.52 8.37
C PHE A 267 -9.32 5.18 7.02
N PHE A 268 -9.53 6.19 6.17
CA PHE A 268 -9.99 5.98 4.81
C PHE A 268 -9.02 5.10 4.00
N GLY A 269 -7.72 5.42 4.03
CA GLY A 269 -6.69 4.62 3.36
C GLY A 269 -6.60 3.18 3.90
N ALA A 270 -6.82 3.00 5.21
CA ALA A 270 -6.82 1.69 5.86
C ALA A 270 -8.02 0.83 5.42
N LEU A 271 -9.22 1.42 5.25
CA LEU A 271 -10.38 0.72 4.70
C LEU A 271 -10.15 0.29 3.25
N ALA A 272 -9.63 1.18 2.40
CA ALA A 272 -9.27 0.84 1.02
C ALA A 272 -8.21 -0.28 0.98
N GLY A 273 -7.18 -0.18 1.84
CA GLY A 273 -6.15 -1.21 1.96
C GLY A 273 -6.67 -2.54 2.48
N LEU A 274 -7.62 -2.54 3.41
CA LEU A 274 -8.29 -3.76 3.89
C LEU A 274 -9.07 -4.43 2.76
N TYR A 275 -9.86 -3.68 2.00
CA TYR A 275 -10.59 -4.19 0.85
C TYR A 275 -9.65 -4.86 -0.17
N VAL A 276 -8.56 -4.17 -0.55
CA VAL A 276 -7.59 -4.70 -1.51
C VAL A 276 -6.94 -5.98 -0.98
N ASN A 277 -6.42 -5.96 0.24
CA ASN A 277 -5.72 -7.10 0.82
C ASN A 277 -6.64 -8.32 0.99
N LEU A 278 -7.90 -8.10 1.43
CA LEU A 278 -8.88 -9.15 1.54
C LEU A 278 -9.17 -9.80 0.19
N LYS A 279 -9.42 -8.99 -0.84
CA LYS A 279 -9.74 -9.50 -2.18
C LYS A 279 -8.56 -10.22 -2.81
N VAL A 280 -7.33 -9.68 -2.72
CA VAL A 280 -6.12 -10.36 -3.19
C VAL A 280 -5.95 -11.71 -2.48
N TYR A 281 -6.13 -11.76 -1.16
CA TYR A 281 -6.00 -12.99 -0.40
C TYR A 281 -7.04 -14.05 -0.82
N LEU A 282 -8.31 -13.66 -0.95
CA LEU A 282 -9.38 -14.55 -1.38
C LEU A 282 -9.17 -15.08 -2.81
N GLU A 283 -8.79 -14.22 -3.77
CA GLU A 283 -8.50 -14.65 -5.15
C GLU A 283 -7.28 -15.57 -5.21
N TYR A 284 -6.23 -15.28 -4.43
CA TYR A 284 -5.05 -16.14 -4.35
C TYR A 284 -5.40 -17.53 -3.83
N ARG A 285 -6.17 -17.60 -2.74
CA ARG A 285 -6.61 -18.85 -2.12
C ARG A 285 -7.55 -19.65 -3.02
N ALA A 286 -8.44 -18.99 -3.75
CA ALA A 286 -9.37 -19.66 -4.67
C ALA A 286 -8.65 -20.25 -5.90
N ASN A 287 -7.70 -19.51 -6.48
CA ASN A 287 -7.12 -19.86 -7.77
C ASN A 287 -5.82 -20.67 -7.66
N ASN A 288 -4.90 -20.29 -6.78
CA ASN A 288 -3.54 -20.85 -6.81
C ASN A 288 -3.41 -22.11 -5.96
N LEU A 289 -4.00 -22.13 -4.77
CA LEU A 289 -3.97 -23.32 -3.91
C LEU A 289 -4.66 -24.51 -4.57
N ARG A 290 -5.78 -24.29 -5.28
CA ARG A 290 -6.46 -25.35 -6.03
C ARG A 290 -5.58 -25.89 -7.16
N LYS A 291 -4.94 -25.01 -7.94
CA LYS A 291 -4.05 -25.42 -9.03
C LYS A 291 -2.86 -26.24 -8.55
N VAL A 292 -2.19 -25.81 -7.48
CA VAL A 292 -1.02 -26.53 -6.97
C VAL A 292 -1.44 -27.84 -6.31
N ARG A 293 -2.57 -27.87 -5.59
CA ARG A 293 -3.11 -29.11 -5.02
C ARG A 293 -3.40 -30.16 -6.11
N ASN A 294 -4.10 -29.77 -7.17
CA ASN A 294 -4.41 -30.68 -8.26
C ASN A 294 -3.14 -31.21 -8.94
N LYS A 295 -2.12 -30.36 -9.15
CA LYS A 295 -0.83 -30.80 -9.71
C LYS A 295 -0.08 -31.80 -8.83
N VAL A 296 -0.14 -31.63 -7.52
CA VAL A 296 0.49 -32.56 -6.56
C VAL A 296 -0.19 -33.93 -6.58
N ASP A 297 -1.50 -33.97 -6.81
CA ASP A 297 -2.28 -35.22 -6.87
C ASP A 297 -2.08 -35.96 -8.21
N ASP A 298 -1.83 -35.23 -9.31
CA ASP A 298 -1.71 -35.80 -10.67
C ASP A 298 -0.28 -36.30 -11.03
N GLU A 299 0.80 -35.69 -10.51
CA GLU A 299 2.17 -35.98 -10.95
C GLU A 299 2.93 -36.92 -9.99
N GLY A 300 2.82 -38.23 -10.22
CA GLY A 300 3.47 -39.28 -9.43
C GLY A 300 5.01 -39.30 -9.48
N GLU A 301 5.65 -38.71 -10.49
CA GLU A 301 7.11 -38.78 -10.70
C GLU A 301 7.87 -37.45 -10.49
N SER A 302 7.22 -36.27 -10.49
CA SER A 302 7.88 -34.96 -10.24
C SER A 302 7.68 -34.44 -8.80
N LYS A 303 7.75 -35.33 -7.81
CA LYS A 303 7.51 -34.99 -6.39
C LYS A 303 8.37 -33.83 -5.88
N GLY A 304 9.60 -33.70 -6.37
CA GLY A 304 10.51 -32.63 -5.97
C GLY A 304 10.03 -31.24 -6.38
N GLN A 305 9.67 -31.05 -7.65
CA GLN A 305 9.24 -29.74 -8.17
C GLN A 305 7.86 -29.35 -7.62
N ALA A 306 6.93 -30.32 -7.54
CA ALA A 306 5.61 -30.10 -6.98
C ALA A 306 5.66 -29.70 -5.50
N SER A 307 6.55 -30.33 -4.71
CA SER A 307 6.78 -29.98 -3.30
C SER A 307 7.35 -28.57 -3.16
N GLN A 308 8.35 -28.19 -3.96
CA GLN A 308 8.92 -26.83 -3.91
C GLN A 308 7.90 -25.75 -4.30
N ALA A 309 7.08 -26.02 -5.33
CA ALA A 309 6.01 -25.12 -5.75
C ALA A 309 4.93 -24.95 -4.66
N TRP A 310 4.64 -26.03 -3.92
CA TRP A 310 3.72 -26.01 -2.79
C TRP A 310 4.23 -25.16 -1.62
N GLU A 311 5.49 -25.35 -1.21
CA GLU A 311 6.09 -24.54 -0.14
C GLU A 311 6.16 -23.06 -0.51
N THR A 312 6.53 -22.75 -1.76
CA THR A 312 6.53 -21.37 -2.27
C THR A 312 5.13 -20.75 -2.24
N THR A 313 4.11 -21.53 -2.59
CA THR A 313 2.71 -21.09 -2.58
C THR A 313 2.20 -20.84 -1.17
N LYS A 314 2.53 -21.73 -0.22
CA LYS A 314 2.22 -21.56 1.20
C LYS A 314 2.90 -20.34 1.80
N ALA A 315 4.18 -20.13 1.51
CA ALA A 315 4.92 -18.96 1.98
C ALA A 315 4.26 -17.67 1.49
N LYS A 316 3.88 -17.61 0.21
CA LYS A 316 3.17 -16.46 -0.37
C LYS A 316 1.76 -16.28 0.21
N GLU A 317 1.01 -17.36 0.45
CA GLU A 317 -0.28 -17.29 1.16
C GLU A 317 -0.11 -16.66 2.54
N PHE A 318 0.90 -17.10 3.29
CA PHE A 318 1.19 -16.58 4.63
C PHE A 318 1.51 -15.08 4.61
N ILE A 319 2.32 -14.62 3.64
CA ILE A 319 2.61 -13.18 3.47
C ILE A 319 1.31 -12.38 3.20
N LEU A 320 0.43 -12.89 2.33
CA LEU A 320 -0.86 -12.25 2.05
C LEU A 320 -1.78 -12.24 3.28
N PHE A 321 -1.79 -13.32 4.05
CA PHE A 321 -2.52 -13.41 5.31
C PHE A 321 -2.01 -12.39 6.32
N LEU A 322 -0.69 -12.26 6.50
CA LEU A 322 -0.09 -11.25 7.37
C LEU A 322 -0.47 -9.83 6.94
N ALA A 323 -0.47 -9.55 5.63
CA ALA A 323 -0.92 -8.26 5.10
C ALA A 323 -2.40 -7.96 5.42
N LEU A 324 -3.26 -8.98 5.39
CA LEU A 324 -4.67 -8.88 5.79
C LEU A 324 -4.83 -8.64 7.29
N VAL A 325 -4.14 -9.42 8.14
CA VAL A 325 -4.16 -9.25 9.61
C VAL A 325 -3.72 -7.84 9.99
N LYS A 326 -2.65 -7.34 9.37
CA LYS A 326 -2.15 -5.98 9.58
C LYS A 326 -3.18 -4.92 9.17
N SER A 327 -3.88 -5.09 8.06
CA SER A 327 -4.97 -4.17 7.66
C SER A 327 -6.15 -4.19 8.63
N CYS A 328 -6.55 -5.36 9.13
CA CYS A 328 -7.59 -5.47 10.15
C CYS A 328 -7.20 -4.74 11.44
N ALA A 329 -5.94 -4.92 11.87
CA ALA A 329 -5.39 -4.24 13.04
C ALA A 329 -5.34 -2.72 12.85
N ASP A 330 -4.92 -2.23 11.68
CA ASP A 330 -4.90 -0.80 11.37
C ASP A 330 -6.33 -0.18 11.42
N VAL A 331 -7.33 -0.84 10.82
CA VAL A 331 -8.73 -0.38 10.88
C VAL A 331 -9.24 -0.37 12.32
N LEU A 332 -8.98 -1.44 13.09
CA LEU A 332 -9.38 -1.54 14.49
C LEU A 332 -8.77 -0.40 15.33
N VAL A 333 -7.47 -0.16 15.19
CA VAL A 333 -6.74 0.88 15.92
C VAL A 333 -7.27 2.28 15.57
N PHE A 334 -7.33 2.62 14.28
CA PHE A 334 -7.69 3.97 13.86
C PHE A 334 -9.19 4.28 13.99
N SER A 335 -10.05 3.25 14.05
CA SER A 335 -11.46 3.44 14.37
C SER A 335 -11.70 4.06 15.75
N ASN A 336 -10.73 3.97 16.67
CA ASN A 336 -10.79 4.54 18.01
C ASN A 336 -10.07 5.90 18.13
N ASN A 337 -9.49 6.43 17.04
CA ASN A 337 -8.76 7.69 17.07
C ASN A 337 -9.70 8.92 17.03
N PRO A 338 -9.28 10.05 17.65
CA PRO A 338 -10.03 11.29 17.60
C PRO A 338 -10.32 11.74 16.17
N GLY A 339 -11.58 12.11 15.91
CA GLY A 339 -12.06 12.55 14.61
C GLY A 339 -12.78 11.46 13.81
N ILE A 340 -12.53 10.19 14.14
CA ILE A 340 -13.32 9.03 13.68
C ILE A 340 -14.29 8.61 14.77
N ASP A 341 -13.76 8.26 15.95
CA ASP A 341 -14.50 7.91 17.16
C ASP A 341 -15.66 6.91 16.90
N LEU A 342 -15.40 5.90 16.06
CA LEU A 342 -16.42 4.98 15.54
C LEU A 342 -17.08 4.18 16.69
N TRP A 343 -16.29 3.71 17.65
CA TRP A 343 -16.79 2.95 18.79
C TRP A 343 -17.66 3.80 19.73
N ILE A 344 -17.31 5.07 19.93
CA ILE A 344 -18.15 5.99 20.70
C ILE A 344 -19.49 6.19 19.99
N LYS A 345 -19.48 6.39 18.67
CA LYS A 345 -20.70 6.58 17.89
C LYS A 345 -21.59 5.34 17.88
N LEU A 346 -21.01 4.14 17.81
CA LEU A 346 -21.77 2.89 17.72
C LEU A 346 -22.18 2.31 19.07
N LYS A 347 -21.35 2.44 20.10
CA LYS A 347 -21.53 1.79 21.41
C LYS A 347 -21.58 2.76 22.60
N GLY A 348 -21.46 4.06 22.37
CA GLY A 348 -21.39 5.08 23.42
C GLY A 348 -20.11 5.06 24.25
N LYS A 349 -19.16 4.16 23.96
CA LYS A 349 -17.92 3.97 24.71
C LYS A 349 -16.73 3.75 23.78
N LYS A 350 -15.53 4.19 24.18
CA LYS A 350 -14.29 3.92 23.45
C LYS A 350 -13.95 2.44 23.47
N LEU A 351 -13.21 1.98 22.45
CA LEU A 351 -12.63 0.64 22.45
C LEU A 351 -11.69 0.49 23.66
N HIS A 352 -11.73 -0.68 24.28
CA HIS A 352 -10.85 -0.99 25.40
C HIS A 352 -9.38 -0.79 25.03
N GLU A 353 -8.65 -0.06 25.88
CA GLU A 353 -7.29 0.39 25.58
C GLU A 353 -6.32 -0.78 25.39
N GLY A 354 -6.48 -1.88 26.13
CA GLY A 354 -5.68 -3.09 25.93
C GLY A 354 -5.83 -3.68 24.52
N ILE A 355 -7.06 -3.74 23.98
CA ILE A 355 -7.31 -4.25 22.61
C ILE A 355 -6.67 -3.32 21.59
N HIS A 356 -6.82 -2.01 21.79
CA HIS A 356 -6.22 -0.99 20.95
C HIS A 356 -4.68 -1.09 20.92
N CYS A 357 -4.05 -1.33 22.07
CA CYS A 357 -2.61 -1.52 22.16
C CYS A 357 -2.13 -2.80 21.46
N VAL A 358 -2.81 -3.93 21.70
CA VAL A 358 -2.48 -5.20 21.06
C VAL A 358 -2.61 -5.10 19.54
N GLY A 359 -3.70 -4.51 19.02
CA GLY A 359 -3.84 -4.25 17.59
C GLY A 359 -2.71 -3.39 17.03
N GLY A 360 -2.32 -2.34 17.78
CA GLY A 360 -1.18 -1.49 17.43
C GLY A 360 0.15 -2.24 17.35
N LEU A 361 0.41 -3.14 18.31
CA LEU A 361 1.59 -3.99 18.35
C LEU A 361 1.60 -4.98 17.18
N VAL A 362 0.50 -5.70 16.94
CA VAL A 362 0.40 -6.66 15.83
C VAL A 362 0.68 -5.95 14.50
N SER A 363 0.03 -4.80 14.25
CA SER A 363 0.29 -3.99 13.05
C SER A 363 1.76 -3.57 12.92
N ALA A 364 2.40 -3.15 14.01
CA ALA A 364 3.80 -2.72 14.01
C ALA A 364 4.76 -3.89 13.78
N SER A 365 4.56 -5.01 14.48
CA SER A 365 5.39 -6.21 14.40
C SER A 365 5.31 -6.86 13.02
N THR A 366 4.13 -6.92 12.39
CA THR A 366 4.01 -7.44 11.01
C THR A 366 4.83 -6.61 10.01
N VAL A 367 4.88 -5.29 10.19
CA VAL A 367 5.69 -4.43 9.32
C VAL A 367 7.19 -4.67 9.56
N LEU A 368 7.62 -4.87 10.80
CA LEU A 368 9.01 -5.23 11.09
C LEU A 368 9.38 -6.59 10.52
N TYR A 369 8.49 -7.58 10.63
CA TYR A 369 8.68 -8.91 10.05
C TYR A 369 8.89 -8.84 8.53
N ASN A 370 8.05 -8.08 7.82
CA ASN A 370 8.17 -7.94 6.37
C ASN A 370 9.42 -7.16 5.91
N ASN A 371 9.97 -6.31 6.78
CA ASN A 371 11.18 -5.54 6.50
C ASN A 371 12.46 -6.24 6.98
N PHE A 372 12.34 -7.38 7.67
CA PHE A 372 13.51 -8.12 8.12
C PHE A 372 14.13 -8.83 6.92
N PRO A 373 15.45 -8.72 6.68
CA PRO A 373 16.09 -9.38 5.57
C PRO A 373 15.90 -10.89 5.71
N ASN A 374 15.23 -11.51 4.73
CA ASN A 374 15.22 -12.95 4.60
C ASN A 374 16.65 -13.35 4.20
N LYS A 375 17.39 -13.95 5.13
CA LYS A 375 18.71 -14.52 4.87
C LYS A 375 18.61 -15.77 4.03
#